data_AF-A0AAW9J9Z1-F1
#
_entry.id   AF-A0AAW9J9Z1-F1
#
_cell.length_a   1.000
_cell.length_b   1.000
_cell.length_c   1.000
_cell.angle_alpha   90.00
_cell.angle_beta   90.00
_cell.angle_gamma   90.00
#
_symmetry.space_group_name_H-M   'P 1'
#
loop_
_entity.id
_entity.type
_entity.pdbx_description
1 polymer ?
#
loop_
_entity_poly.entity_id
_entity_poly.type
_entity_poly.pdbx_seq_one_letter_code
_entity_poly.pdbx_strand_id
1 'polypeptide(L)'
;IINIPIPAWKEFIAPHAGNIVLPFRITMGLMSLYASYGMGYALAKSYKLDGISGGVLSMAALLSLNIPLNVTDKATDTALGWVLKMEYLGGAGMFTAILSMIVAVEILRFCKTKNVTIKMPDQVPPSVA
;
A
#
# COMPACT_ATOMS: atom_id res chain seq x y z
N ILE A 1 -9.70 17.04 16.28
CA ILE A 1 -9.64 17.07 17.77
C ILE A 1 -8.30 17.59 18.26
N ILE A 2 -7.16 17.13 17.74
CA ILE A 2 -5.83 17.63 18.14
C ILE A 2 -5.60 19.11 17.78
N ASN A 3 -6.14 19.58 16.66
CA ASN A 3 -5.83 20.91 16.12
C ASN A 3 -6.85 22.02 16.49
N ILE A 4 -7.49 21.93 17.65
CA ILE A 4 -8.38 23.00 18.12
C ILE A 4 -7.50 24.15 18.65
N PRO A 5 -7.68 25.39 18.17
CA PRO A 5 -6.79 26.52 18.47
C PRO A 5 -7.08 27.16 19.83
N ILE A 6 -7.23 26.36 20.88
CA ILE A 6 -7.45 26.79 22.26
C ILE A 6 -6.24 26.36 23.10
N PRO A 7 -5.50 27.30 23.74
CA PRO A 7 -4.29 26.97 24.50
C PRO A 7 -4.50 25.90 25.59
N ALA A 8 -5.54 26.07 26.43
CA ALA A 8 -5.88 25.11 27.48
C ALA A 8 -6.19 23.70 26.95
N TRP A 9 -6.75 23.62 25.74
CA TRP A 9 -7.05 22.35 25.08
C TRP A 9 -5.79 21.66 24.56
N LYS A 10 -4.84 22.43 24.01
CA LYS A 10 -3.53 21.91 23.58
C LYS A 10 -2.78 21.26 24.74
N GLU A 11 -2.75 21.93 25.90
CA GLU A 11 -2.11 21.40 27.11
C GLU A 11 -2.81 20.14 27.62
N PHE A 12 -4.14 20.15 27.67
CA PHE A 12 -4.94 19.00 28.10
C PHE A 12 -4.73 17.77 27.19
N ILE A 13 -4.62 17.96 25.88
CA ILE A 13 -4.46 16.86 24.91
C ILE A 13 -3.01 16.39 24.76
N ALA A 14 -2.01 17.22 25.07
CA ALA A 14 -0.59 16.89 24.90
C ALA A 14 -0.18 15.46 25.35
N PRO A 15 -0.56 14.95 26.54
CA PRO A 15 -0.20 13.60 26.97
C PRO A 15 -0.88 12.48 26.17
N HIS A 16 -2.03 12.75 25.53
CA HIS A 16 -2.81 11.76 24.78
C HIS A 16 -2.69 11.92 23.25
N ALA A 17 -2.05 13.00 22.79
CA ALA A 17 -1.96 13.36 21.38
C ALA A 17 -1.39 12.21 20.51
N GLY A 18 -0.41 11.46 21.03
CA GLY A 18 0.19 10.32 20.36
C GLY A 18 -0.81 9.21 20.03
N ASN A 19 -1.76 8.92 20.92
CA ASN A 19 -2.79 7.91 20.70
C ASN A 19 -3.90 8.41 19.77
N ILE A 20 -4.27 9.69 19.92
CA ILE A 20 -5.35 10.30 19.13
C ILE A 20 -4.94 10.45 17.65
N VAL A 21 -3.66 10.58 17.35
CA VAL A 21 -3.17 10.71 15.97
C VAL A 21 -3.03 9.37 15.24
N LEU A 22 -3.11 8.22 15.95
CA LEU A 22 -2.93 6.91 15.33
C LEU A 22 -3.92 6.63 14.18
N PRO A 23 -5.24 6.86 14.31
CA PRO A 23 -6.16 6.64 13.21
C PRO A 23 -5.81 7.48 11.98
N PHE A 24 -5.42 8.74 12.17
CA PHE A 24 -4.98 9.62 11.09
C PHE A 24 -3.72 9.09 10.38
N ARG A 25 -2.75 8.56 11.14
CA ARG A 25 -1.53 7.97 10.57
C ARG A 25 -1.84 6.73 9.72
N ILE A 26 -2.78 5.90 10.14
CA ILE A 26 -3.13 4.67 9.42
C ILE A 26 -3.99 4.99 8.19
N THR A 27 -4.89 5.98 8.25
CA THR A 27 -5.74 6.33 7.09
C THR A 27 -5.00 7.19 6.08
N MET A 28 -4.42 8.32 6.52
CA MET A 28 -3.78 9.29 5.63
C MET A 28 -2.33 8.90 5.31
N GLY A 29 -1.64 8.23 6.24
CA GLY A 29 -0.26 7.77 6.04
C GLY A 29 -0.13 6.50 5.20
N LEU A 30 -1.25 5.82 4.88
CA LEU A 30 -1.28 4.65 3.97
C LEU A 30 -2.19 4.89 2.75
N MET A 31 -2.55 6.15 2.48
CA MET A 31 -3.49 6.51 1.43
C MET A 31 -3.06 6.01 0.04
N SER A 32 -1.78 6.08 -0.33
CA SER A 32 -1.32 5.61 -1.63
C SER A 32 -1.38 4.09 -1.76
N LEU A 33 -1.23 3.37 -0.65
CA LEU A 33 -1.37 1.91 -0.61
C LEU A 33 -2.80 1.50 -0.97
N TYR A 34 -3.80 2.06 -0.29
CA TYR A 34 -5.21 1.75 -0.58
C TYR A 34 -5.66 2.25 -1.95
N ALA A 35 -5.18 3.44 -2.37
CA ALA A 35 -5.47 3.98 -3.69
C ALA A 35 -4.89 3.10 -4.79
N SER A 36 -3.66 2.60 -4.65
CA SER A 36 -3.03 1.71 -5.63
C SER A 36 -3.85 0.43 -5.86
N TYR A 37 -4.41 -0.16 -4.80
CA TYR A 37 -5.30 -1.30 -4.90
C TYR A 37 -6.56 -0.97 -5.69
N GLY A 38 -7.26 0.11 -5.29
CA GLY A 38 -8.52 0.50 -5.91
C GLY A 38 -8.37 0.84 -7.39
N MET A 39 -7.33 1.61 -7.74
CA MET A 39 -7.03 1.97 -9.13
C MET A 39 -6.59 0.74 -9.95
N GLY A 40 -5.74 -0.11 -9.39
CA GLY A 40 -5.30 -1.35 -10.04
C GLY A 40 -6.44 -2.33 -10.29
N TYR A 41 -7.34 -2.49 -9.32
CA TYR A 41 -8.55 -3.28 -9.43
C TYR A 41 -9.46 -2.77 -10.56
N ALA A 42 -9.70 -1.45 -10.57
CA ALA A 42 -10.54 -0.82 -11.59
C ALA A 42 -9.94 -0.95 -13.00
N LEU A 43 -8.61 -0.75 -13.15
CA LEU A 43 -7.95 -0.89 -14.44
C LEU A 43 -7.99 -2.34 -14.94
N ALA A 44 -7.71 -3.33 -14.09
CA ALA A 44 -7.80 -4.74 -14.48
C ALA A 44 -9.22 -5.14 -14.90
N LYS A 45 -10.25 -4.68 -14.17
CA LYS A 45 -11.65 -4.86 -14.54
C LYS A 45 -11.98 -4.22 -15.90
N SER A 46 -11.45 -3.04 -16.19
CA SER A 46 -11.65 -2.37 -17.48
C SER A 46 -11.09 -3.18 -18.66
N TYR A 47 -10.06 -4.00 -18.42
CA TYR A 47 -9.50 -4.94 -19.38
C TYR A 47 -10.12 -6.34 -19.36
N LYS A 48 -11.21 -6.54 -18.61
CA LYS A 48 -11.86 -7.86 -18.41
C LYS A 48 -10.92 -8.90 -17.79
N LEU A 49 -9.95 -8.45 -17.00
CA LEU A 49 -9.05 -9.30 -16.21
C LEU A 49 -9.60 -9.47 -14.79
N ASP A 50 -8.96 -10.36 -14.01
CA ASP A 50 -9.27 -10.50 -12.58
C ASP A 50 -8.87 -9.23 -11.82
N GLY A 51 -9.88 -8.58 -11.23
CA GLY A 51 -9.70 -7.32 -10.51
C GLY A 51 -8.90 -7.51 -9.22
N ILE A 52 -9.09 -8.62 -8.51
CA ILE A 52 -8.37 -8.88 -7.25
C ILE A 52 -6.88 -8.99 -7.52
N SER A 53 -6.49 -9.78 -8.52
CA SER A 53 -5.11 -9.90 -8.99
C SER A 53 -4.54 -8.54 -9.40
N GLY A 54 -5.28 -7.75 -10.17
CA GLY A 54 -4.85 -6.40 -10.58
C GLY A 54 -4.60 -5.45 -9.40
N GLY A 55 -5.49 -5.45 -8.40
CA GLY A 55 -5.34 -4.63 -7.20
C GLY A 55 -4.17 -5.09 -6.32
N VAL A 56 -4.06 -6.40 -6.06
CA VAL A 56 -2.98 -6.96 -5.23
C VAL A 56 -1.61 -6.75 -5.89
N LEU A 57 -1.49 -6.99 -7.20
CA LEU A 57 -0.24 -6.74 -7.93
C LEU A 57 0.16 -5.26 -7.91
N SER A 58 -0.81 -4.36 -7.98
CA SER A 58 -0.55 -2.91 -7.91
C SER A 58 -0.02 -2.49 -6.54
N MET A 59 -0.59 -3.01 -5.45
CA MET A 59 -0.04 -2.80 -4.10
C MET A 59 1.36 -3.39 -3.96
N ALA A 60 1.56 -4.62 -4.44
CA ALA A 60 2.85 -5.30 -4.36
C ALA A 60 3.92 -4.51 -5.12
N ALA A 61 3.60 -4.01 -6.33
CA ALA A 61 4.49 -3.18 -7.12
C ALA A 61 4.86 -1.87 -6.39
N LEU A 62 3.90 -1.19 -5.77
CA LEU A 62 4.18 0.00 -4.95
C LEU A 62 5.11 -0.34 -3.77
N LEU A 63 4.83 -1.43 -3.06
CA LEU A 63 5.66 -1.87 -1.93
C LEU A 63 7.06 -2.28 -2.37
N SER A 64 7.23 -2.87 -3.56
CA SER A 64 8.56 -3.20 -4.10
C SER A 64 9.40 -1.96 -4.41
N LEU A 65 8.78 -0.80 -4.65
CA LEU A 65 9.48 0.47 -4.81
C LEU A 65 9.90 1.10 -3.47
N ASN A 66 9.38 0.58 -2.35
CA ASN A 66 9.75 1.03 -1.02
C ASN A 66 10.89 0.18 -0.47
N ILE A 67 12.07 0.77 -0.32
CA ILE A 67 13.24 0.08 0.24
C ILE A 67 13.12 0.08 1.78
N PRO A 68 13.00 -1.08 2.44
CA PRO A 68 13.03 -1.16 3.91
C PRO A 68 14.38 -0.66 4.41
N LEU A 69 14.40 0.06 5.54
CA LEU A 69 15.65 0.46 6.18
C LEU A 69 15.87 -0.33 7.46
N ASN A 70 17.13 -0.64 7.74
CA ASN A 70 17.53 -1.13 9.06
C ASN A 70 17.63 0.08 10.00
N VAL A 71 16.80 0.09 11.04
CA VAL A 71 16.72 1.20 11.98
C VAL A 71 17.23 0.74 13.34
N THR A 72 18.06 1.55 13.96
CA THR A 72 18.42 1.42 15.38
C THR A 72 17.57 2.38 16.20
N ASP A 73 17.11 1.92 17.37
CA ASP A 73 16.45 2.78 18.33
C ASP A 73 17.46 3.78 18.90
N LYS A 74 17.24 5.07 18.67
CA LYS A 74 18.11 6.14 19.18
C LYS A 74 18.13 6.24 20.71
N ALA A 75 17.15 5.67 21.40
CA ALA A 75 17.04 5.73 22.86
C ALA A 75 17.76 4.58 23.57
N THR A 76 17.88 3.41 22.93
CA THR A 76 18.44 2.20 23.55
C THR A 76 19.63 1.62 22.77
N ASP A 77 19.98 2.20 21.62
CA ASP A 77 21.00 1.71 20.67
C ASP A 77 20.77 0.24 20.24
N THR A 78 19.53 -0.22 20.37
CA THR A 78 19.12 -1.58 19.98
C THR A 78 18.63 -1.59 18.53
N ALA A 79 18.98 -2.65 17.78
CA ALA A 79 18.49 -2.81 16.42
C ALA A 79 16.98 -3.13 16.42
N LEU A 80 16.17 -2.23 15.86
CA LEU A 80 14.74 -2.46 15.62
C LEU A 80 14.49 -3.35 14.39
N GLY A 81 15.53 -3.55 13.56
CA GLY A 81 15.47 -4.39 12.37
C GLY A 81 14.95 -3.64 11.14
N TRP A 82 14.37 -4.38 10.20
CA TRP A 82 13.87 -3.84 8.94
C TRP A 82 12.51 -3.17 9.12
N VAL A 83 12.45 -1.86 8.88
CA VAL A 83 11.24 -1.04 9.02
C VAL A 83 10.84 -0.46 7.68
N LEU A 84 9.53 -0.53 7.38
CA LEU A 84 8.93 0.10 6.21
C LEU A 84 8.63 1.58 6.50
N LYS A 85 9.12 2.48 5.66
CA LYS A 85 8.87 3.91 5.78
C LYS A 85 7.44 4.25 5.35
N MET A 86 6.65 4.81 6.26
CA MET A 86 5.30 5.31 5.94
C MET A 86 5.29 6.60 5.10
N GLU A 87 6.43 7.29 5.00
CA GLU A 87 6.57 8.56 4.28
C GLU A 87 6.06 8.49 2.82
N TYR A 88 6.36 7.38 2.13
CA TYR A 88 5.97 7.16 0.74
C TYR A 88 4.68 6.34 0.56
N LEU A 89 4.04 5.95 1.67
CA LEU A 89 2.74 5.25 1.65
C LEU A 89 1.55 6.20 1.82
N GLY A 90 1.83 7.46 2.21
CA GLY A 90 0.84 8.52 2.29
C GLY A 90 0.71 9.30 0.98
N GLY A 91 0.27 10.55 1.07
CA GLY A 91 0.05 11.41 -0.10
C GLY A 91 1.28 11.61 -1.00
N ALA A 92 2.49 11.59 -0.43
CA ALA A 92 3.72 11.76 -1.20
C ALA A 92 3.96 10.63 -2.23
N GLY A 93 3.45 9.42 -1.97
CA GLY A 93 3.59 8.28 -2.87
C GLY A 93 2.44 8.12 -3.88
N MET A 94 1.51 9.07 -3.99
CA MET A 94 0.36 8.93 -4.89
C MET A 94 0.78 8.88 -6.36
N PHE A 95 1.74 9.72 -6.76
CA PHE A 95 2.23 9.73 -8.14
C PHE A 95 2.95 8.42 -8.50
N THR A 96 3.81 7.94 -7.60
CA THR A 96 4.51 6.66 -7.79
C THR A 96 3.54 5.48 -7.80
N ALA A 97 2.48 5.50 -6.97
CA ALA A 97 1.42 4.52 -6.97
C ALA A 97 0.67 4.44 -8.31
N ILE A 98 0.36 5.59 -8.93
CA ILE A 98 -0.27 5.64 -10.26
C ILE A 98 0.65 5.03 -11.33
N LEU A 99 1.95 5.32 -11.30
CA LEU A 99 2.88 4.74 -12.27
C LEU A 99 3.04 3.23 -12.06
N SER A 100 3.22 2.80 -10.81
CA SER A 100 3.46 1.39 -10.48
C SER A 100 2.25 0.52 -10.79
N MET A 101 1.03 1.00 -10.52
CA MET A 101 -0.20 0.24 -10.82
C MET A 101 -0.40 0.06 -12.32
N ILE A 102 -0.10 1.08 -13.15
CA ILE A 102 -0.25 0.97 -14.62
C ILE A 102 0.70 -0.10 -15.13
N VAL A 103 1.97 -0.05 -14.73
CA VAL A 103 2.96 -1.06 -15.11
C VAL A 103 2.54 -2.45 -14.65
N ALA A 104 2.09 -2.61 -13.39
CA ALA A 104 1.69 -3.90 -12.85
C ALA A 104 0.51 -4.52 -13.62
N VAL A 105 -0.53 -3.74 -13.91
CA VAL A 105 -1.73 -4.23 -14.62
C VAL A 105 -1.45 -4.47 -16.10
N GLU A 106 -0.60 -3.66 -16.76
CA GLU A 106 -0.20 -3.92 -18.15
C GLU A 106 0.66 -5.20 -18.26
N ILE A 107 1.52 -5.47 -17.29
CA ILE A 107 2.26 -6.74 -17.22
C ILE A 107 1.27 -7.91 -17.04
N LEU A 108 0.30 -7.79 -16.13
CA LEU A 108 -0.74 -8.80 -15.95
C LEU A 108 -1.50 -9.06 -17.26
N ARG A 109 -1.89 -7.99 -17.95
CA ARG A 109 -2.58 -8.05 -19.25
C ARG A 109 -1.72 -8.73 -20.30
N PHE A 110 -0.44 -8.39 -20.39
CA PHE A 110 0.50 -8.98 -21.32
C PHE A 110 0.62 -10.50 -21.09
N CYS A 111 0.82 -10.93 -19.83
CA CYS A 111 0.94 -12.35 -19.50
C CYS A 111 -0.32 -13.14 -19.86
N LYS A 112 -1.51 -12.59 -19.57
CA LYS A 112 -2.79 -13.23 -19.90
C LYS A 112 -3.07 -13.26 -21.41
N THR A 113 -2.81 -12.17 -22.14
CA THR A 113 -3.07 -12.10 -23.59
C THR A 113 -2.10 -12.93 -24.42
N LYS A 114 -0.86 -13.10 -23.96
CA LYS A 114 0.16 -13.92 -24.63
C LYS A 114 0.16 -15.39 -24.18
N ASN A 115 -0.81 -15.81 -23.37
CA ASN A 115 -0.88 -17.16 -22.80
C ASN A 115 0.41 -17.55 -22.04
N VAL A 116 1.09 -16.58 -21.44
CA VAL A 116 2.20 -16.81 -20.49
C VAL A 116 1.56 -17.10 -19.14
N THR A 117 0.87 -18.23 -19.05
CA THR A 117 0.16 -18.69 -17.86
C THR A 117 0.41 -20.18 -17.69
N ILE A 118 0.56 -20.62 -16.44
CA ILE A 118 0.70 -22.05 -16.12
C ILE A 118 -0.65 -22.72 -16.40
N LYS A 119 -0.66 -23.73 -17.28
CA LYS A 119 -1.88 -24.48 -17.60
C LYS A 119 -2.10 -25.55 -16.55
N MET A 120 -3.21 -25.47 -15.84
CA MET A 120 -3.61 -26.49 -14.87
C MET A 120 -4.36 -27.63 -15.56
N PRO A 121 -4.17 -28.90 -15.15
CA PRO A 121 -4.98 -30.03 -15.60
C PRO A 121 -6.45 -29.90 -15.17
N ASP A 122 -7.38 -30.52 -15.90
CA ASP A 122 -8.82 -30.48 -15.63
C ASP A 122 -9.24 -31.00 -14.24
N GLN A 123 -8.36 -31.75 -13.56
CA GLN A 123 -8.59 -32.29 -12.21
C GLN A 123 -8.41 -31.25 -11.10
N VAL A 124 -7.85 -30.07 -11.42
CA VAL A 124 -7.52 -29.04 -10.42
C VAL A 124 -8.74 -28.14 -10.17
N PRO A 125 -9.18 -27.94 -8.92
CA PRO A 125 -10.35 -27.11 -8.60
C PRO A 125 -10.24 -25.67 -9.13
N PRO A 126 -11.35 -24.99 -9.44
CA PRO A 126 -11.33 -23.64 -10.03
C PRO A 126 -10.68 -22.56 -9.13
N SER A 127 -10.55 -22.81 -7.82
CA SER A 127 -9.85 -21.89 -6.92
C SER A 127 -8.32 -21.90 -7.07
N VAL A 128 -7.77 -22.92 -7.74
CA VAL A 128 -6.33 -23.12 -7.99
C VAL A 128 -5.99 -23.19 -9.48
N ALA A 129 -7.01 -23.16 -10.36
CA ALA A 129 -6.89 -23.22 -11.82
C ALA A 129 -6.62 -21.86 -12.49
#